data_AF-A0A2D4PVK3-F1
#
_entry.id   AF-A0A2D4PVK3-F1
#
_cell.length_a   1.000
_cell.length_b   1.000
_cell.length_c   1.000
_cell.angle_alpha   90.00
_cell.angle_beta   90.00
_cell.angle_gamma   90.00
#
_symmetry.space_group_name_H-M   'P 1'
#
loop_
_entity.id
_entity.type
_entity.pdbx_description
1 polymer ?
#
loop_
_entity_poly.entity_id
_entity_poly.type
_entity_poly.pdbx_seq_one_letter_code
_entity_poly.pdbx_strand_id
1 'polypeptide(L)'
;NIRTVLDILEYYEAHPEKQSALVFLDAQKAFDKVNWEFMRQQVKEMNFGDKFRKMIESIYSRQEARVVINGETTKPFETERRVRQGCPLSPLLFIMTLEILLRKIRQ
;
A
#
# COMPACT_ATOMS: atom_id res chain seq x y z
N ASN A 1 5.31 -14.53 -6.98
CA ASN A 1 3.87 -14.88 -7.02
C ASN A 1 3.58 -16.09 -7.90
N ILE A 2 3.80 -16.09 -9.22
CA ILE A 2 3.47 -17.29 -10.05
C ILE A 2 4.21 -18.54 -9.56
N ARG A 3 5.53 -18.45 -9.32
CA ARG A 3 6.31 -19.60 -8.81
C ARG A 3 5.75 -20.13 -7.49
N THR A 4 5.42 -19.25 -6.54
CA THR A 4 4.83 -19.63 -5.25
C THR A 4 3.49 -20.35 -5.41
N VAL A 5 2.65 -19.93 -6.36
CA VAL A 5 1.39 -20.63 -6.65
C VAL A 5 1.66 -22.02 -7.22
N LEU A 6 2.62 -22.14 -8.16
CA LEU A 6 3.02 -23.43 -8.72
C LEU A 6 3.58 -24.36 -7.63
N ASP A 7 4.44 -23.86 -6.74
CA ASP A 7 5.00 -24.64 -5.63
C ASP A 7 3.88 -25.16 -4.69
N ILE A 8 2.84 -24.36 -4.44
CA ILE A 8 1.69 -24.78 -3.62
C ILE A 8 0.86 -25.86 -4.34
N LEU A 9 0.66 -25.74 -5.65
CA LEU A 9 -0.07 -26.72 -6.45
C LEU A 9 0.69 -28.06 -6.53
N GLU A 10 2.00 -28.02 -6.84
CA GLU A 10 2.87 -29.20 -6.85
C GLU A 10 2.88 -29.91 -5.48
N TYR A 11 2.95 -29.14 -4.39
CA TYR A 11 2.89 -29.68 -3.04
C TYR A 11 1.58 -30.41 -2.75
N TYR A 12 0.46 -29.87 -3.22
CA TYR A 12 -0.87 -30.45 -3.04
C TYR A 12 -1.04 -31.74 -3.85
N GLU A 13 -0.56 -31.77 -5.10
CA GLU A 13 -0.58 -32.97 -5.93
C GLU A 13 0.18 -34.13 -5.26
N ALA A 14 1.26 -33.82 -4.52
CA ALA A 14 2.02 -34.80 -3.75
C ALA A 14 1.37 -35.20 -2.41
N HIS A 15 0.39 -34.45 -1.89
CA HIS A 15 -0.22 -34.65 -0.56
C HIS A 15 -1.76 -34.53 -0.59
N PRO A 16 -2.46 -35.47 -1.26
CA PRO A 16 -3.92 -35.40 -1.45
C PRO A 16 -4.72 -35.52 -0.14
N GLU A 17 -4.09 -35.95 0.96
CA GLU A 17 -4.71 -36.04 2.29
C GLU A 17 -4.91 -34.67 2.97
N LYS A 18 -4.22 -33.63 2.51
CA LYS A 18 -4.34 -32.28 3.08
C LYS A 18 -5.40 -31.48 2.34
N GLN A 19 -6.21 -30.73 3.08
CA GLN A 19 -7.12 -29.75 2.49
C GLN A 19 -6.45 -28.38 2.46
N SER A 20 -6.62 -27.65 1.36
CA SER A 20 -6.01 -26.33 1.17
C SER A 20 -6.94 -25.44 0.33
N ALA A 21 -6.86 -24.13 0.54
CA ALA A 21 -7.60 -23.15 -0.22
C ALA A 21 -6.66 -22.04 -0.71
N LEU A 22 -6.85 -21.59 -1.94
CA LEU A 22 -6.17 -20.43 -2.51
C LEU A 22 -7.14 -19.24 -2.54
N VAL A 23 -6.72 -18.12 -1.96
CA VAL A 23 -7.50 -16.88 -1.92
C VAL A 23 -6.76 -15.80 -2.68
N PHE A 24 -7.41 -15.24 -3.70
CA PHE A 24 -6.90 -14.12 -4.47
C PHE A 24 -7.53 -12.82 -3.96
N LEU A 25 -6.70 -11.86 -3.57
CA LEU A 25 -7.12 -10.56 -3.08
C LEU A 25 -6.61 -9.46 -4.01
N ASP A 26 -7.50 -8.55 -4.40
CA ASP A 26 -7.16 -7.36 -5.17
C ASP A 26 -7.42 -6.09 -4.35
N ALA A 27 -6.48 -5.15 -4.41
CA ALA A 27 -6.57 -3.88 -3.71
C ALA A 27 -7.15 -2.79 -4.62
N GLN A 28 -8.46 -2.58 -4.54
CA GLN A 28 -9.14 -1.57 -5.35
C GLN A 28 -8.55 -0.17 -5.12
N LYS A 29 -8.05 0.45 -6.20
CA LYS A 29 -7.40 1.78 -6.17
C LYS A 29 -6.28 1.86 -5.12
N ALA A 30 -5.46 0.81 -5.05
CA ALA A 30 -4.33 0.61 -4.15
C ALA A 30 -3.60 1.91 -3.75
N PHE A 31 -3.11 2.67 -4.73
CA PHE A 31 -2.34 3.88 -4.49
C PHE A 31 -3.19 5.06 -3.98
N ASP A 32 -4.44 5.17 -4.40
CA ASP A 32 -5.33 6.28 -4.02
C ASP A 32 -5.89 6.11 -2.60
N LYS A 33 -5.93 4.86 -2.10
CA LYS A 33 -6.50 4.54 -0.79
C LYS A 33 -5.49 4.51 0.36
N VAL A 34 -4.20 4.73 0.10
CA VAL A 34 -3.19 4.82 1.17
C VAL A 34 -3.48 6.04 2.05
N ASN A 35 -3.88 5.81 3.29
CA ASN A 35 -4.12 6.86 4.28
C ASN A 35 -2.79 7.37 4.86
N TRP A 36 -2.60 8.69 4.91
CA TRP A 36 -1.31 9.26 5.34
C TRP A 36 -1.06 9.17 6.84
N GLU A 37 -2.10 9.24 7.67
CA GLU A 37 -1.98 9.07 9.10
C GLU A 37 -1.54 7.65 9.45
N PHE A 38 -2.18 6.66 8.84
CA PHE A 38 -1.76 5.27 8.95
C PHE A 38 -0.30 5.11 8.50
N MET A 39 0.08 5.64 7.34
CA MET A 39 1.46 5.56 6.84
C MET A 39 2.47 6.19 7.80
N ARG A 40 2.16 7.35 8.40
CA ARG A 40 3.03 7.99 9.41
C ARG A 40 3.18 7.13 10.67
N GLN A 41 2.08 6.56 11.15
CA GLN A 41 2.10 5.63 12.29
C GLN A 41 2.96 4.39 11.97
N GLN A 42 2.83 3.83 10.77
CA GLN A 42 3.60 2.67 10.36
C GLN A 42 5.10 2.94 10.28
N VAL A 43 5.50 4.07 9.70
CA VAL A 43 6.92 4.47 9.68
C VAL A 43 7.49 4.62 11.10
N LYS A 44 6.67 5.10 12.05
CA LYS A 44 7.04 5.19 13.47
C LYS A 44 7.19 3.80 14.11
N GLU A 45 6.25 2.88 13.87
CA GLU A 45 6.26 1.51 14.42
C GLU A 45 7.40 0.66 13.82
N MET A 46 7.76 0.87 12.56
CA MET A 46 8.86 0.16 11.89
C MET A 46 10.27 0.65 12.27
N ASN A 47 10.36 1.71 13.09
CA ASN A 47 11.62 2.26 13.61
C ASN A 47 12.66 2.67 12.55
N PHE A 48 12.21 3.25 11.42
CA PHE A 48 13.09 3.74 10.33
C PHE A 48 13.95 4.97 10.67
N GLY A 49 13.85 5.48 11.91
CA GLY A 49 14.58 6.65 12.38
C GLY A 49 13.97 7.98 11.95
N ASP A 50 14.37 9.04 12.66
CA ASP A 50 13.74 10.35 12.54
C ASP A 50 13.95 11.03 11.19
N LYS A 51 15.10 10.80 10.54
CA LYS A 51 15.39 11.40 9.22
C LYS A 51 14.38 10.91 8.17
N PHE A 52 14.13 9.60 8.12
CA PHE A 52 13.18 9.02 7.18
C PHE A 52 11.75 9.48 7.49
N ARG A 53 11.36 9.48 8.76
CA ARG A 53 10.05 10.01 9.20
C ARG A 53 9.83 11.45 8.74
N LYS A 54 10.78 12.35 9.00
CA LYS A 54 10.70 13.75 8.60
C LYS A 54 10.63 13.93 7.08
N MET A 55 11.32 13.07 6.32
CA MET A 55 11.23 13.08 4.85
C MET A 55 9.81 12.72 4.37
N ILE A 56 9.22 11.65 4.93
CA ILE A 56 7.83 11.26 4.61
C ILE A 56 6.85 12.35 5.02
N GLU A 57 6.99 12.92 6.22
CA GLU A 57 6.17 14.04 6.70
C GLU A 57 6.30 15.25 5.77
N SER A 58 7.49 15.57 5.27
CA SER A 58 7.70 16.69 4.34
C SER A 58 7.00 16.49 2.99
N ILE A 59 6.91 15.25 2.50
CA ILE A 59 6.26 14.93 1.22
C ILE A 59 4.73 14.87 1.36
N TYR A 60 4.25 14.44 2.54
CA TYR A 60 2.84 14.11 2.83
C TYR A 60 2.24 14.92 4.00
N SER A 61 2.72 16.16 4.22
CA SER A 61 2.23 17.06 5.27
C SER A 61 0.89 17.69 4.91
N ARG A 62 0.78 18.25 3.71
CA ARG A 62 -0.42 18.87 3.16
C ARG A 62 -0.35 18.82 1.64
N GLN A 63 -1.30 18.15 1.02
CA GLN A 63 -1.48 18.25 -0.44
C GLN A 63 -2.91 18.70 -0.72
N GLU A 64 -3.01 19.63 -1.65
CA GLU A 64 -4.28 20.13 -2.16
C GLU A 64 -4.47 19.61 -3.58
N ALA A 65 -5.69 19.22 -3.90
CA ALA A 65 -6.10 18.83 -5.24
C ALA A 65 -7.12 19.83 -5.78
N ARG A 66 -7.21 19.88 -7.11
CA ARG A 66 -8.25 20.61 -7.84
C ARG A 66 -8.80 19.71 -8.92
N VAL A 67 -10.07 19.88 -9.25
CA VAL A 67 -10.70 19.18 -10.38
C VAL A 67 -10.80 20.16 -11.54
N VAL A 68 -10.46 19.70 -12.74
CA VAL A 68 -10.65 20.46 -13.99
C VAL A 68 -11.90 19.93 -14.68
N ILE A 69 -12.87 20.80 -14.95
CA ILE A 69 -14.12 20.49 -15.63
C ILE A 69 -14.27 21.48 -16.78
N ASN A 70 -14.30 20.99 -18.02
CA ASN A 70 -14.43 21.82 -19.23
C ASN A 70 -13.39 22.96 -19.33
N GLY A 71 -12.17 22.74 -18.82
CA GLY A 71 -11.11 23.74 -18.81
C GLY A 71 -11.14 24.70 -17.60
N GLU A 72 -12.21 24.71 -16.82
CA GLU A 72 -12.28 25.46 -15.57
C GLU A 72 -11.82 24.62 -14.38
N THR A 73 -11.17 25.27 -13.40
CA THR A 73 -10.62 24.60 -12.24
C THR A 73 -11.44 24.90 -10.99
N THR A 74 -11.76 23.88 -10.19
CA THR A 74 -12.46 24.07 -8.91
C THR A 74 -11.58 24.78 -7.87
N LYS A 75 -12.19 25.22 -6.77
CA LYS A 75 -11.45 25.60 -5.56
C LYS A 75 -10.56 24.42 -5.10
N PRO A 76 -9.37 24.69 -4.56
CA PRO A 76 -8.54 23.65 -3.96
C PRO A 76 -9.25 23.01 -2.76
N PHE A 77 -9.07 21.72 -2.62
CA PHE A 77 -9.49 20.95 -1.44
C PHE A 77 -8.33 20.09 -0.95
N GLU A 78 -8.28 19.85 0.35
CA GLU A 78 -7.23 19.03 0.94
C GLU A 78 -7.47 17.54 0.67
N THR A 79 -6.39 16.81 0.49
CA THR A 79 -6.40 15.35 0.39
C THR A 79 -5.67 14.77 1.59
N GLU A 80 -6.21 13.71 2.19
CA GLU A 80 -5.62 13.05 3.37
C GLU A 80 -5.13 11.62 3.08
N ARG A 81 -5.35 11.18 1.84
CA ARG A 81 -5.01 9.85 1.33
C ARG A 81 -4.47 10.01 -0.08
N ARG A 82 -3.79 8.96 -0.56
CA ARG A 82 -3.14 8.79 -1.87
C ARG A 82 -1.63 8.97 -1.83
N VAL A 83 -0.90 8.05 -2.44
CA VAL A 83 0.52 8.29 -2.77
C VAL A 83 0.64 8.95 -4.14
N ARG A 84 1.65 9.80 -4.33
CA ARG A 84 1.81 10.57 -5.57
C ARG A 84 2.06 9.64 -6.76
N GLN A 85 1.17 9.64 -7.76
CA GLN A 85 1.40 8.88 -8.99
C GLN A 85 2.64 9.43 -9.71
N GLY A 86 3.46 8.54 -10.26
CA GLY A 86 4.74 8.90 -10.90
C GLY A 86 5.90 9.18 -9.93
N CYS A 87 5.67 9.15 -8.60
CA CYS A 87 6.76 9.23 -7.63
C CYS A 87 7.43 7.85 -7.46
N PRO A 88 8.76 7.73 -7.60
CA PRO A 88 9.48 6.46 -7.41
C PRO A 88 9.31 5.83 -6.01
N LEU A 89 8.97 6.64 -5.00
CA LEU A 89 8.78 6.19 -3.63
C LEU A 89 7.39 5.57 -3.38
N SER A 90 6.40 5.91 -4.20
CA SER A 90 5.00 5.48 -4.03
C SER A 90 4.79 3.96 -4.02
N PRO A 91 5.43 3.16 -4.90
CA PRO A 91 5.38 1.70 -4.83
C PRO A 91 5.88 1.14 -3.51
N LEU A 92 6.97 1.69 -2.97
CA LEU A 92 7.55 1.23 -1.70
C LEU A 92 6.64 1.57 -0.52
N LEU A 93 6.07 2.78 -0.49
CA LEU A 93 5.11 3.19 0.54
C LEU A 93 3.86 2.31 0.55
N PHE A 94 3.39 1.92 -0.64
CA PHE A 94 2.28 0.98 -0.76
C PHE A 94 2.64 -0.42 -0.23
N ILE A 95 3.81 -0.96 -0.59
CA ILE A 95 4.28 -2.27 -0.09
C ILE A 95 4.44 -2.25 1.44
N MET A 96 5.00 -1.18 2.01
CA MET A 96 5.12 -1.04 3.47
C MET A 96 3.75 -1.02 4.16
N THR A 97 2.76 -0.36 3.55
CA THR A 97 1.37 -0.36 4.04
C THR A 97 0.80 -1.78 4.03
N LEU A 98 1.03 -2.56 2.95
CA LEU A 98 0.59 -3.95 2.84
C LEU A 98 1.30 -4.89 3.82
N GLU A 99 2.57 -4.65 4.13
CA GLU A 99 3.36 -5.54 5.00
C GLU A 99 2.71 -5.72 6.38
N ILE A 100 1.99 -4.73 6.88
CA ILE A 100 1.26 -4.81 8.16
C ILE A 100 0.11 -5.81 8.09
N LEU A 101 -0.64 -5.80 6.98
CA LEU A 101 -1.67 -6.80 6.73
C LEU A 101 -1.02 -8.19 6.58
N LEU A 102 0.07 -8.29 5.82
CA LEU A 102 0.77 -9.55 5.61
C LEU A 102 1.33 -10.13 6.92
N ARG A 103 1.86 -9.30 7.81
CA ARG A 103 2.29 -9.72 9.15
C ARG A 103 1.15 -10.28 9.98
N LYS A 104 -0.03 -9.65 9.94
CA LYS A 104 -1.22 -10.14 10.64
C LYS A 104 -1.75 -11.46 10.07
N ILE A 105 -1.56 -11.72 8.78
CA ILE A 105 -1.96 -12.99 8.13
C ILE A 105 -0.97 -14.12 8.47
N ARG A 106 0.31 -13.81 8.68
CA ARG A 106 1.34 -14.80 9.03
C ARG A 106 1.31 -15.24 10.49
N GLN A 107 0.68 -14.45 11.37
CA GLN A 107 0.48 -14.76 12.80
C GLN A 107 -0.73 -15.66 12.98
#